data_AF-A0A2N3GYX6-F1
#
_entry.id   AF-A0A2N3GYX6-F1
#
_cell.length_a   1.000
_cell.length_b   1.000
_cell.length_c   1.000
_cell.angle_alpha   90.00
_cell.angle_beta   90.00
_cell.angle_gamma   90.00
#
_symmetry.space_group_name_H-M   'P 1'
#
loop_
_entity.id
_entity.type
_entity.pdbx_description
1 polymer ?
#
loop_
_entity_poly.entity_id
_entity_poly.type
_entity_poly.pdbx_seq_one_letter_code
_entity_poly.pdbx_strand_id
1 'polypeptide(L)'
;MDGSQVDRTCSQCGARLEDDASDLCLACAVGAADAQVESAPSVPEPAERRLRGIPTAVLYAICLVCLAIIAWRGPAFVQSMQPQHPIRTGVYTTAGQCDACVANLWVFSAAVMDGSELPAQRLTCPATGEPYVVTGSADGTVVSCPNPEEHGLSSLTVGGGVQIPEARR
;
A
#
# COMPACT_ATOMS: atom_id res chain seq x y z
N MET A 1 -33.18 -34.08 16.92
CA MET A 1 -33.26 -33.09 18.00
C MET A 1 -34.27 -32.06 17.53
N ASP A 2 -35.53 -32.22 17.92
CA ASP A 2 -36.61 -31.30 17.58
C ASP A 2 -36.42 -30.02 18.41
N GLY A 3 -35.95 -28.97 17.75
CA GLY A 3 -35.94 -27.62 18.32
C GLY A 3 -37.37 -27.09 18.35
N SER A 4 -38.02 -27.19 19.50
CA SER A 4 -39.28 -26.51 19.76
C SER A 4 -39.02 -25.00 19.68
N GLN A 5 -39.33 -24.39 18.53
CA GLN A 5 -39.36 -22.94 18.39
C GLN A 5 -40.46 -22.41 19.32
N VAL A 6 -40.06 -21.95 20.49
CA VAL A 6 -40.94 -21.24 21.41
C VAL A 6 -41.33 -19.94 20.73
N ASP A 7 -42.62 -19.76 20.47
CA ASP A 7 -43.10 -18.57 19.78
C ASP A 7 -42.98 -17.36 20.72
N ARG A 8 -41.88 -16.63 20.58
CA ARG A 8 -41.57 -15.45 21.42
C ARG A 8 -42.04 -14.17 20.72
N THR A 9 -42.66 -13.31 21.50
CA THR A 9 -43.17 -12.02 21.05
C THR A 9 -42.44 -10.88 21.76
N CYS A 10 -42.27 -9.77 21.04
CA CYS A 10 -41.67 -8.54 21.54
C CYS A 10 -42.46 -8.04 22.74
N SER A 11 -41.75 -7.78 23.84
CA SER A 11 -42.35 -7.29 25.10
C SER A 11 -43.04 -5.92 24.97
N GLN A 12 -42.71 -5.14 23.94
CA GLN A 12 -43.22 -3.78 23.76
C GLN A 12 -44.34 -3.67 22.72
N CYS A 13 -44.26 -4.40 21.60
CA CYS A 13 -45.24 -4.29 20.51
C CYS A 13 -45.93 -5.60 20.13
N GLY A 14 -45.54 -6.73 20.72
CA GLY A 14 -46.13 -8.05 20.45
C GLY A 14 -45.71 -8.70 19.12
N ALA A 15 -44.83 -8.07 18.33
CA ALA A 15 -44.33 -8.65 17.08
C ALA A 15 -43.48 -9.92 17.35
N ARG A 16 -43.50 -10.88 16.42
CA ARG A 16 -42.71 -12.11 16.52
C ARG A 16 -41.21 -11.80 16.45
N LEU A 17 -40.42 -12.39 17.35
CA LEU A 17 -38.97 -12.20 17.42
C LEU A 17 -38.27 -13.26 16.55
N GLU A 18 -37.29 -12.82 15.75
CA GLU A 18 -36.46 -13.71 14.92
C GLU A 18 -35.17 -14.14 15.64
N ASP A 19 -34.82 -13.48 16.74
CA ASP A 19 -33.58 -13.70 17.50
C ASP A 19 -33.90 -14.13 18.95
N ASP A 20 -33.19 -15.15 19.42
CA ASP A 20 -33.37 -15.74 20.75
C ASP A 20 -32.78 -14.88 21.89
N ALA A 21 -31.93 -13.90 21.55
CA ALA A 21 -31.14 -13.15 22.51
C ALA A 21 -31.76 -11.83 23.01
N SER A 22 -32.87 -11.36 22.42
CA SER A 22 -33.42 -10.02 22.70
C SER A 22 -34.92 -10.05 23.03
N ASP A 23 -35.35 -9.35 24.08
CA ASP A 23 -36.77 -9.24 24.47
C ASP A 23 -37.55 -8.18 23.66
N LEU A 24 -36.87 -7.49 22.74
CA LEU A 24 -37.39 -6.40 21.93
C LEU A 24 -37.14 -6.69 20.44
N CYS A 25 -38.09 -6.34 19.59
CA CYS A 25 -37.88 -6.38 18.15
C CYS A 25 -36.98 -5.22 17.70
N LEU A 26 -36.36 -5.36 16.52
CA LEU A 26 -35.44 -4.38 15.97
C LEU A 26 -36.04 -2.96 15.95
N ALA A 27 -37.30 -2.81 15.57
CA ALA A 27 -37.97 -1.52 15.53
C ALA A 27 -38.10 -0.86 16.92
N CYS A 28 -38.44 -1.65 17.95
CA CYS A 28 -38.53 -1.14 19.32
C CYS A 28 -37.15 -0.85 19.92
N ALA A 29 -36.14 -1.68 19.61
CA ALA A 29 -34.76 -1.47 20.04
C ALA A 29 -34.17 -0.17 19.47
N VAL A 30 -34.41 0.11 18.19
CA VAL A 30 -33.99 1.37 17.54
C VAL A 30 -34.67 2.58 18.19
N GLY A 31 -35.99 2.52 18.40
CA GLY A 31 -36.70 3.62 19.05
C GLY A 31 -36.22 3.90 20.48
N ALA A 32 -35.81 2.87 21.23
CA ALA A 32 -35.23 3.03 22.56
C ALA A 32 -33.83 3.67 22.50
N ALA A 33 -33.01 3.32 21.50
CA ALA A 33 -31.71 3.92 21.29
C ALA A 33 -31.82 5.40 20.88
N ASP A 34 -32.74 5.75 19.99
CA ASP A 34 -32.97 7.13 19.55
C ASP A 34 -33.40 8.04 20.72
N ALA A 35 -34.26 7.54 21.61
CA ALA A 35 -34.66 8.26 22.82
C ALA A 35 -33.47 8.54 23.77
N GLN A 36 -32.46 7.66 23.82
CA GLN A 36 -31.25 7.89 24.61
C GLN A 36 -30.32 8.95 23.99
N VAL A 37 -30.27 9.04 22.66
CA VAL A 37 -29.45 10.03 21.95
C VAL A 37 -30.01 11.45 22.14
N GLU A 38 -31.33 11.63 22.11
CA GLU A 38 -31.97 12.93 22.33
C GLU A 38 -31.78 13.43 23.78
N SER A 39 -31.58 12.51 24.72
CA SER A 39 -31.36 12.81 26.14
C SER A 39 -29.90 13.13 26.48
N ALA A 40 -28.98 13.00 25.53
CA ALA A 40 -27.56 13.20 25.79
C ALA A 40 -27.25 14.70 26.01
N PRO A 41 -26.63 15.09 27.13
CA PRO A 41 -26.27 16.49 27.37
C PRO A 41 -25.27 16.95 26.30
N SER A 42 -25.52 18.11 25.71
CA SER A 42 -24.65 18.73 24.71
C SER A 42 -23.22 18.84 25.25
N VAL A 43 -22.26 18.30 24.50
CA VAL A 43 -20.82 18.34 24.81
C VAL A 43 -20.39 19.80 25.03
N PRO A 44 -19.73 20.14 26.16
CA PRO A 44 -19.24 21.50 26.38
C PRO A 44 -18.21 21.87 25.30
N GLU A 45 -18.39 23.02 24.66
CA GLU A 45 -17.45 23.52 23.66
C GLU A 45 -16.03 23.67 24.25
N PRO A 46 -14.98 23.27 23.51
CA PRO A 46 -13.62 23.34 24.00
C PRO A 46 -13.20 24.80 24.18
N ALA A 47 -13.03 25.22 25.43
CA ALA A 47 -12.53 26.54 25.78
C ALA A 47 -11.18 26.79 25.10
N GLU A 48 -11.16 27.76 24.19
CA GLU A 48 -9.98 28.21 23.45
C GLU A 48 -8.87 28.64 24.41
N ARG A 49 -7.90 27.76 24.65
CA ARG A 49 -6.70 28.08 25.43
C ARG A 49 -5.84 29.05 24.62
N ARG A 50 -6.11 30.35 24.78
CA ARG A 50 -5.27 31.43 24.24
C ARG A 50 -3.85 31.28 24.77
N LEU A 51 -2.87 31.19 23.86
CA LEU A 51 -1.42 31.23 24.16
C LEU A 51 -0.98 32.60 24.69
N ARG A 52 -1.56 33.06 25.81
CA ARG A 52 -1.17 34.27 26.53
C ARG A 52 0.10 33.98 27.33
N GLY A 53 1.27 34.24 26.73
CA GLY A 53 2.54 34.18 27.48
C GLY A 53 3.80 34.22 26.64
N ILE A 54 3.70 33.96 25.33
CA ILE A 54 4.87 34.01 24.45
C ILE A 54 4.99 35.44 23.91
N PRO A 55 6.11 36.15 24.15
CA PRO A 55 6.32 37.46 23.56
C PRO A 55 6.39 37.31 22.03
N THR A 56 5.75 38.22 21.31
CA THR A 56 5.67 38.20 19.83
C THR A 56 7.04 38.06 19.17
N ALA A 57 8.08 38.65 19.75
CA ALA A 57 9.47 38.51 19.29
C ALA A 57 9.96 37.05 19.27
N VAL A 58 9.60 36.23 20.26
CA VAL A 58 9.95 34.80 20.30
C VAL A 58 9.19 34.04 19.22
N LEU A 59 7.92 34.37 18.98
CA LEU A 59 7.14 33.78 17.90
C LEU A 59 7.78 34.09 16.53
N TYR A 60 8.19 35.34 16.30
CA TYR A 60 8.89 35.73 15.08
C TYR A 60 10.24 35.02 14.92
N ALA A 61 11.01 34.88 16.00
CA ALA A 61 12.27 34.15 15.99
C ALA A 61 12.06 32.67 15.62
N ILE A 62 11.06 32.02 16.19
CA ILE A 62 10.69 30.64 15.86
C ILE A 62 10.29 30.54 14.37
N CYS A 63 9.43 31.45 13.88
CA CYS A 63 9.06 31.47 12.47
C CYS A 63 10.26 31.64 11.54
N LEU A 64 11.19 32.55 11.86
CA LEU A 64 12.41 32.77 11.09
C LEU A 64 13.31 31.53 11.05
N VAL A 65 13.50 30.86 12.19
CA VAL A 65 14.28 29.63 12.28
C VAL A 65 13.64 28.52 11.45
N CYS A 66 12.31 28.34 11.53
CA CYS A 66 11.59 27.37 10.72
C CYS A 66 11.75 27.65 9.21
N LEU A 67 11.63 28.90 8.79
CA LEU A 67 11.82 29.30 7.38
C LEU A 67 13.25 29.03 6.91
N ALA A 68 14.25 29.33 7.74
CA ALA A 68 15.65 29.05 7.41
C ALA A 68 15.92 27.54 7.27
N ILE A 69 15.35 26.72 8.15
CA ILE A 69 15.45 25.25 8.06
C ILE A 69 14.77 24.73 6.80
N ILE A 70 13.58 25.23 6.45
CA ILE A 70 12.87 24.85 5.23
C ILE A 70 13.67 25.26 3.99
N ALA A 71 14.25 26.46 3.95
CA ALA A 71 15.06 26.91 2.83
C ALA A 71 16.33 26.06 2.65
N TRP A 72 16.99 25.69 3.75
CA TRP A 72 18.17 24.82 3.72
C TRP A 72 17.79 23.38 3.32
N ARG A 73 16.68 22.83 3.83
CA ARG A 73 16.24 21.45 3.55
C ARG A 73 15.41 21.31 2.27
N GLY A 74 14.96 22.42 1.68
CA GLY A 74 14.17 22.49 0.45
C GLY A 74 14.71 21.65 -0.70
N PRO A 75 16.01 21.69 -1.06
CA PRO A 75 16.53 20.89 -2.17
C PRO A 75 16.39 19.37 -1.93
N ALA A 76 16.48 18.90 -0.68
CA ALA A 76 16.26 17.50 -0.34
C ALA A 76 14.76 17.11 -0.36
N PHE A 77 13.87 18.05 0.00
CA PHE A 77 12.42 17.82 -0.03
C PHE A 77 11.87 17.74 -1.46
N VAL A 78 12.43 18.56 -2.38
CA VAL A 78 12.11 18.49 -3.82
C VAL A 78 12.54 17.15 -4.42
N GLN A 79 13.64 16.54 -3.96
CA GLN A 79 14.01 15.18 -4.35
C GLN A 79 13.06 14.11 -3.81
N SER A 80 12.45 14.30 -2.64
CA SER A 80 11.40 13.38 -2.12
C SER A 80 10.01 13.58 -2.73
N MET A 81 9.77 14.73 -3.37
CA MET A 81 8.54 15.02 -4.14
C MET A 81 8.66 14.60 -5.61
N GLN A 82 9.86 14.24 -6.08
CA GLN A 82 9.94 13.40 -7.27
C GLN A 82 9.24 12.09 -6.91
N PRO A 83 8.20 11.68 -7.67
CA PRO A 83 7.47 10.48 -7.36
C PRO A 83 8.46 9.31 -7.39
N GLN A 84 8.84 8.81 -6.21
CA GLN A 84 9.29 7.45 -6.07
C GLN A 84 8.08 6.60 -6.43
N HIS A 85 7.93 6.31 -7.72
CA HIS A 85 6.84 5.51 -8.22
C HIS A 85 6.84 4.20 -7.44
N PRO A 86 5.75 3.85 -6.75
CA PRO A 86 5.64 2.54 -6.16
C PRO A 86 5.83 1.52 -7.26
N ILE A 87 6.77 0.59 -7.03
CA ILE A 87 6.89 -0.63 -7.80
C ILE A 87 5.60 -1.42 -7.52
N ARG A 88 4.57 -1.12 -8.32
CA ARG A 88 3.19 -1.64 -8.33
C ARG A 88 2.18 -0.98 -7.38
N THR A 89 1.27 -0.21 -7.98
CA THR A 89 -0.19 -0.45 -7.94
C THR A 89 -0.86 0.43 -8.99
N GLY A 90 -1.51 -0.19 -9.98
CA GLY A 90 -2.33 0.50 -10.98
C GLY A 90 -1.74 0.54 -12.40
N VAL A 91 -2.63 0.42 -13.37
CA VAL A 91 -2.43 0.32 -14.83
C VAL A 91 -1.63 1.52 -15.35
N TYR A 92 -0.31 1.47 -15.23
CA TYR A 92 0.56 2.26 -16.09
C TYR A 92 0.90 1.42 -17.30
N THR A 93 0.76 2.03 -18.46
CA THR A 93 1.31 1.56 -19.73
C THR A 93 2.83 1.41 -19.61
N THR A 94 3.29 0.35 -18.97
CA THR A 94 4.59 -0.23 -19.29
C THR A 94 4.51 -0.57 -20.77
N ALA A 95 5.37 0.06 -21.58
CA ALA A 95 5.50 -0.29 -22.99
C ALA A 95 5.57 -1.82 -23.04
N GLY A 96 4.71 -2.51 -23.80
CA GLY A 96 4.50 -3.96 -23.67
C GLY A 96 5.77 -4.81 -23.73
N GLN A 97 6.84 -4.24 -24.28
CA GLN A 97 8.20 -4.79 -24.26
C GLN A 97 8.80 -4.90 -22.84
N CYS A 98 8.60 -3.92 -21.94
CA CYS A 98 9.10 -4.00 -20.56
C CYS A 98 8.44 -5.15 -19.80
N ASP A 99 7.11 -5.33 -19.94
CA ASP A 99 6.40 -6.43 -19.28
C ASP A 99 6.83 -7.78 -19.83
N ALA A 100 7.01 -7.89 -21.15
CA ALA A 100 7.57 -9.08 -21.77
C ALA A 100 9.01 -9.36 -21.30
N CYS A 101 9.81 -8.31 -21.09
CA CYS A 101 11.17 -8.44 -20.57
C CYS A 101 11.18 -8.98 -19.13
N VAL A 102 10.28 -8.48 -18.27
CA VAL A 102 10.08 -8.99 -16.91
C VAL A 102 9.56 -10.43 -16.92
N ALA A 103 8.65 -10.77 -17.82
CA ALA A 103 8.14 -12.13 -17.97
C ALA A 103 9.26 -13.12 -18.33
N ASN A 104 10.16 -12.74 -19.24
CA ASN A 104 11.34 -13.56 -19.55
C ASN A 104 12.23 -13.77 -18.32
N LEU A 105 12.43 -12.73 -17.49
CA LEU A 105 13.20 -12.86 -16.24
C LEU A 105 12.53 -13.77 -15.22
N TRP A 106 11.21 -13.86 -15.19
CA TRP A 106 10.52 -14.88 -14.38
C TRP A 106 10.82 -16.31 -14.85
N VAL A 107 10.94 -16.53 -16.16
CA VAL A 107 11.34 -17.84 -16.69
C VAL A 107 12.78 -18.18 -16.26
N PHE A 108 13.69 -17.21 -16.32
CA PHE A 108 15.04 -17.37 -15.80
C PHE A 108 15.07 -17.62 -14.30
N SER A 109 14.25 -16.93 -13.52
CA SER A 109 14.12 -17.16 -12.08
C SER A 109 13.78 -18.61 -11.77
N ALA A 110 12.76 -19.16 -12.43
CA ALA A 110 12.35 -20.55 -12.25
C ALA A 110 13.50 -21.52 -12.59
N ALA A 111 14.19 -21.31 -13.71
CA ALA A 111 15.32 -22.14 -14.11
C ALA A 111 16.49 -22.09 -13.11
N VAL A 112 16.81 -20.90 -12.58
CA VAL A 112 17.86 -20.71 -11.57
C VAL A 112 17.48 -21.41 -10.26
N MET A 113 16.22 -21.33 -9.84
CA MET A 113 15.73 -21.97 -8.61
C MET A 113 15.69 -23.50 -8.70
N ASP A 114 15.27 -24.02 -9.85
CA ASP A 114 15.16 -25.46 -10.08
C ASP A 114 16.52 -26.10 -10.44
N GLY A 115 17.59 -25.30 -10.52
CA GLY A 115 18.93 -25.76 -10.94
C GLY A 115 18.94 -26.31 -12.37
N SER A 116 17.96 -25.91 -13.19
CA SER A 116 17.77 -26.39 -14.55
C SER A 116 18.64 -25.60 -15.53
N GLU A 117 18.86 -26.17 -16.72
CA GLU A 117 19.57 -25.45 -17.79
C GLU A 117 18.87 -24.13 -18.14
N LEU A 118 19.64 -23.05 -18.18
CA LEU A 118 19.09 -21.73 -18.48
C LEU A 118 18.62 -21.65 -19.93
N PRO A 119 17.43 -21.08 -20.19
CA PRO A 119 16.93 -20.87 -21.55
C PRO A 119 17.63 -19.71 -22.27
N ALA A 120 18.86 -19.35 -21.89
CA ALA A 120 19.56 -18.12 -22.30
C ALA A 120 19.71 -17.98 -23.82
N GLN A 121 19.70 -19.08 -24.56
CA GLN A 121 19.78 -19.08 -26.03
C GLN A 121 18.40 -18.94 -26.72
N ARG A 122 17.29 -19.06 -25.98
CA ARG A 122 15.93 -19.00 -26.51
C ARG A 122 15.20 -17.71 -26.18
N LEU A 123 15.60 -17.02 -25.12
CA LEU A 123 14.96 -15.79 -24.67
C LEU A 123 15.87 -14.59 -24.97
N THR A 124 15.34 -13.65 -25.72
CA THR A 124 15.98 -12.37 -26.03
C THR A 124 15.18 -11.22 -25.44
N CYS A 125 15.85 -10.10 -25.19
CA CYS A 125 15.20 -8.88 -24.76
C CYS A 125 14.25 -8.39 -25.88
N PRO A 126 12.97 -8.13 -25.58
CA PRO A 126 12.00 -7.70 -26.59
C PRO A 126 12.24 -6.27 -27.10
N ALA A 127 13.04 -5.45 -26.40
CA ALA A 127 13.43 -4.12 -26.86
C ALA A 127 14.66 -4.16 -27.77
N THR A 128 15.71 -4.89 -27.41
CA THR A 128 16.98 -4.90 -28.16
C THR A 128 17.13 -6.08 -29.12
N GLY A 129 16.38 -7.16 -28.92
CA GLY A 129 16.58 -8.44 -29.63
C GLY A 129 17.81 -9.22 -29.17
N GLU A 130 18.55 -8.71 -28.18
CA GLU A 130 19.79 -9.33 -27.70
C GLU A 130 19.52 -10.39 -26.61
N PRO A 131 20.36 -11.42 -26.49
CA PRO A 131 20.23 -12.41 -25.42
C PRO A 131 20.48 -11.79 -24.05
N TYR A 132 19.88 -12.38 -23.01
CA TYR A 132 20.12 -11.97 -21.63
C TYR A 132 21.55 -12.30 -21.20
N VAL A 133 22.12 -11.42 -20.37
CA VAL A 133 23.48 -11.57 -19.88
C VAL A 133 23.45 -12.43 -18.63
N VAL A 134 24.10 -13.59 -18.70
CA VAL A 134 24.22 -14.53 -17.58
C VAL A 134 25.62 -14.41 -16.98
N THR A 135 25.69 -14.15 -15.68
CA THR A 135 26.93 -14.03 -14.91
C THR A 135 26.90 -14.97 -13.71
N GLY A 136 28.00 -15.69 -13.48
CA GLY A 136 28.18 -16.47 -12.26
C GLY A 136 28.80 -15.59 -11.18
N SER A 137 28.14 -15.47 -10.02
CA SER A 137 28.66 -14.81 -8.83
C SER A 137 28.93 -15.84 -7.72
N ALA A 138 29.65 -15.43 -6.67
CA ALA A 138 29.81 -16.22 -5.45
C ALA A 138 28.45 -16.57 -4.80
N ASP A 139 27.45 -15.70 -4.98
CA ASP A 139 26.08 -15.86 -4.46
C ASP A 139 25.15 -16.63 -5.41
N GLY A 140 25.69 -17.19 -6.50
CA GLY A 140 24.95 -17.96 -7.50
C GLY A 140 24.85 -17.27 -8.86
N THR A 141 24.00 -17.81 -9.73
CA THR A 141 23.81 -17.30 -11.08
C THR A 141 22.92 -16.06 -11.09
N VAL A 142 23.35 -15.01 -11.79
CA VAL A 142 22.61 -13.76 -12.00
C VAL A 142 22.37 -13.58 -13.50
N VAL A 143 21.10 -13.39 -13.86
CA VAL A 143 20.65 -13.10 -15.23
C VAL A 143 20.18 -11.65 -15.29
N SER A 144 20.62 -10.91 -16.30
CA SER A 144 20.37 -9.47 -16.44
C SER A 144 19.95 -9.10 -17.85
N CYS A 145 19.08 -8.08 -17.96
CA CYS A 145 18.71 -7.48 -19.23
C CYS A 145 19.96 -6.84 -19.88
N PRO A 146 20.20 -7.03 -21.19
CA PRO A 146 21.37 -6.46 -21.87
C PRO A 146 21.33 -4.93 -21.94
N ASN A 147 20.13 -4.33 -22.00
CA ASN A 147 19.97 -2.89 -21.99
C ASN A 147 18.71 -2.48 -21.19
N PRO A 148 18.82 -2.28 -19.88
CA PRO A 148 17.69 -1.85 -19.05
C PRO A 148 17.23 -0.40 -19.36
N GLU A 149 18.08 0.43 -19.97
CA GLU A 149 17.76 1.83 -20.28
C GLU A 149 16.64 1.96 -21.33
N GLU A 150 16.54 1.00 -22.26
CA GLU A 150 15.43 0.89 -23.23
C GLU A 150 14.07 0.68 -22.55
N HIS A 151 14.09 0.24 -21.30
CA HIS A 151 12.91 0.08 -20.46
C HIS A 151 12.72 1.22 -19.45
N GLY A 152 13.58 2.24 -19.49
CA GLY A 152 13.60 3.33 -18.51
C GLY A 152 14.02 2.88 -17.12
N LEU A 153 14.92 1.89 -17.04
CA LEU A 153 15.46 1.31 -15.82
C LEU A 153 17.00 1.43 -15.81
N SER A 154 17.60 1.60 -14.64
CA SER A 154 19.05 1.55 -14.45
C SER A 154 19.56 0.11 -14.33
N SER A 155 18.74 -0.81 -13.82
CA SER A 155 19.05 -2.24 -13.80
C SER A 155 17.79 -3.09 -13.83
N LEU A 156 17.87 -4.24 -14.50
CA LEU A 156 16.82 -5.25 -14.48
C LEU A 156 17.45 -6.65 -14.44
N THR A 157 17.38 -7.30 -13.28
CA THR A 157 18.17 -8.51 -12.97
C THR A 157 17.38 -9.53 -12.15
N VAL A 158 17.78 -10.80 -12.20
CA VAL A 158 17.26 -11.87 -11.34
C VAL A 158 18.40 -12.83 -10.96
N GLY A 159 18.45 -13.30 -9.72
CA GLY A 159 19.50 -14.20 -9.24
C GLY A 159 20.02 -13.84 -7.86
N GLY A 160 21.09 -14.51 -7.42
CA GLY A 160 21.69 -14.27 -6.10
C GLY A 160 20.86 -14.82 -4.92
N GLY A 161 20.13 -15.92 -5.14
CA GLY A 161 19.24 -16.53 -4.14
C GLY A 161 17.87 -15.86 -3.98
N VAL A 162 17.56 -14.85 -4.80
CA VAL A 162 16.28 -14.13 -4.79
C VAL A 162 15.38 -14.60 -5.93
N GLN A 163 14.14 -15.00 -5.60
CA GLN A 163 13.15 -15.53 -6.56
C GLN A 163 12.50 -14.45 -7.43
N ILE A 164 12.66 -13.18 -7.07
CA ILE A 164 11.89 -12.07 -7.64
C ILE A 164 12.83 -11.22 -8.51
N PRO A 165 12.49 -10.96 -9.79
CA PRO A 165 13.22 -10.02 -10.61
C PRO A 165 13.26 -8.63 -9.96
N GLU A 166 14.46 -8.06 -9.85
CA GLU A 166 14.70 -6.73 -9.32
C GLU A 166 14.80 -5.71 -10.47
N ALA A 167 14.02 -4.64 -10.37
CA ALA A 167 14.06 -3.49 -11.26
C ALA A 167 14.49 -2.26 -10.47
N ARG A 168 15.53 -1.55 -10.94
CA ARG A 168 16.00 -0.28 -10.37
C ARG A 168 15.92 0.82 -11.43
N ARG A 169 15.66 2.05 -11.01
CA ARG A 169 15.71 3.27 -11.85
C ARG A 169 16.93 4.10 -11.52
#